data_AF-A0A958TKK8-F1
#
_entry.id   AF-A0A958TKK8-F1
#
_cell.length_a   1.000
_cell.length_b   1.000
_cell.length_c   1.000
_cell.angle_alpha   90.00
_cell.angle_beta   90.00
_cell.angle_gamma   90.00
#
_symmetry.space_group_name_H-M   'P 1'
#
loop_
_entity.id
_entity.type
_entity.pdbx_description
1 polymer ?
#
loop_
_entity_poly.entity_id
_entity_poly.type
_entity_poly.pdbx_seq_one_letter_code
_entity_poly.pdbx_strand_id
1 'polypeptide(L)'
;MKKIVALLLFLFISANTFASYILVPMDAEGQKNHLKAYGVTYWTLEKQLKVKWLLNYRGGSFLLPDAEDIQRECQIRGVSYELISNSKAEEILELISSPSQNMEAVVLEKAPKIAVYSPKGNLPWDDAVTMVLTFAEIPYDVVYDEEVLNDALLLYDWLHLHHEDFTGQYGKFYQRYKSAAWYIEEKKQAEALATKLGYAKVSEEKLAVALKIRDYVIGGGFMFAMCSATDSFDIALAAEGVDICE
;
A
#
# COMPACT_ATOMS: atom_id res chain seq x y z
N MET A 1 -56.00 29.74 -0.93
CA MET A 1 -54.95 30.51 -1.65
C MET A 1 -53.72 30.77 -0.80
N LYS A 2 -53.80 31.43 0.37
CA LYS A 2 -52.62 31.71 1.23
C LYS A 2 -51.79 30.47 1.62
N LYS A 3 -52.44 29.32 1.92
CA LYS A 3 -51.75 28.06 2.24
C LYS A 3 -51.02 27.43 1.04
N ILE A 4 -51.52 27.62 -0.18
CA ILE A 4 -50.91 27.10 -1.42
C ILE A 4 -49.68 27.94 -1.79
N VAL A 5 -49.77 29.26 -1.62
CA VAL A 5 -48.63 30.18 -1.81
C VAL A 5 -47.53 29.89 -0.80
N ALA A 6 -47.86 29.62 0.47
CA ALA A 6 -46.89 29.25 1.49
C ALA A 6 -46.22 27.89 1.20
N LEU A 7 -46.96 26.90 0.68
CA LEU A 7 -46.41 25.60 0.30
C LEU A 7 -45.46 25.71 -0.91
N LEU A 8 -45.83 26.53 -1.91
CA LEU A 8 -44.98 26.82 -3.07
C LEU A 8 -43.71 27.59 -2.68
N LEU A 9 -43.80 28.52 -1.72
CA LEU A 9 -42.60 29.18 -1.16
C LEU A 9 -41.69 28.19 -0.41
N PHE A 10 -42.27 27.23 0.34
CA PHE A 10 -41.50 26.22 1.07
C PHE A 10 -40.77 25.25 0.13
N LEU A 11 -41.36 24.92 -1.02
CA LEU A 11 -40.76 24.13 -2.11
C LEU A 11 -39.67 24.89 -2.89
N PHE A 12 -39.66 26.23 -2.86
CA PHE A 12 -38.56 27.04 -3.42
C PHE A 12 -37.41 27.24 -2.42
N ILE A 13 -37.64 26.98 -1.12
CA ILE A 13 -36.65 27.10 -0.03
C ILE A 13 -35.98 25.76 0.29
N SER A 14 -36.43 24.65 -0.30
CA SER A 14 -35.66 23.39 -0.26
C SER A 14 -34.36 23.61 -1.02
N ALA A 15 -33.32 23.97 -0.26
CA ALA A 15 -31.98 24.26 -0.74
C ALA A 15 -31.52 23.10 -1.63
N ASN A 16 -31.08 23.43 -2.84
CA ASN A 16 -30.29 22.52 -3.65
C ASN A 16 -28.99 22.27 -2.89
N THR A 17 -28.94 21.21 -2.10
CA THR A 17 -27.67 20.63 -1.65
C THR A 17 -27.04 20.04 -2.90
N PHE A 18 -26.21 20.83 -3.57
CA PHE A 18 -25.34 20.30 -4.60
C PHE A 18 -24.35 19.39 -3.89
N ALA A 19 -24.46 18.09 -4.10
CA ALA A 19 -23.35 17.22 -3.74
C ALA A 19 -22.17 17.59 -4.65
N SER A 20 -21.02 17.66 -4.01
CA SER A 20 -19.73 17.95 -4.63
C SER A 20 -18.81 16.76 -4.38
N TYR A 21 -17.74 16.70 -5.14
CA TYR A 21 -16.63 15.79 -4.91
C TYR A 21 -15.35 16.59 -4.76
N ILE A 22 -14.39 16.00 -4.06
CA ILE A 22 -13.02 16.48 -3.98
C ILE A 22 -12.23 15.67 -5.00
N LEU A 23 -11.76 16.33 -6.05
CA LEU A 23 -10.82 15.74 -7.00
C LEU A 23 -9.40 16.06 -6.53
N VAL A 24 -8.63 15.03 -6.22
CA VAL A 24 -7.21 15.12 -5.87
C VAL A 24 -6.40 14.77 -7.13
N PRO A 25 -5.89 15.76 -7.89
CA PRO A 25 -5.08 15.47 -9.06
C PRO A 25 -3.78 14.78 -8.64
N MET A 26 -3.24 13.94 -9.52
CA MET A 26 -1.98 13.23 -9.32
C MET A 26 -0.99 13.47 -10.46
N ASP A 27 -1.34 14.33 -11.43
CA ASP A 27 -0.44 14.82 -12.45
C ASP A 27 0.66 15.72 -11.86
N ALA A 28 1.73 15.92 -12.62
CA ALA A 28 2.93 16.61 -12.13
C ALA A 28 2.71 18.11 -11.86
N GLU A 29 1.76 18.74 -12.54
CA GLU A 29 1.51 20.19 -12.45
C GLU A 29 0.47 20.54 -11.38
N GLY A 30 -0.53 19.69 -11.19
CA GLY A 30 -1.67 19.92 -10.32
C GLY A 30 -1.43 19.53 -8.86
N GLN A 31 -0.52 18.59 -8.58
CA GLN A 31 -0.31 18.08 -7.23
C GLN A 31 0.98 18.58 -6.60
N LYS A 32 0.86 19.20 -5.43
CA LYS A 32 1.99 19.69 -4.63
C LYS A 32 2.65 18.60 -3.79
N ASN A 33 1.89 17.58 -3.37
CA ASN A 33 2.40 16.54 -2.49
C ASN A 33 1.75 15.18 -2.77
N HIS A 34 2.29 14.45 -3.75
CA HIS A 34 1.75 13.16 -4.21
C HIS A 34 1.74 12.10 -3.12
N LEU A 35 2.79 11.99 -2.30
CA LEU A 35 2.85 10.96 -1.26
C LEU A 35 1.82 11.21 -0.16
N LYS A 36 1.63 12.47 0.26
CA LYS A 36 0.57 12.82 1.21
C LYS A 36 -0.84 12.64 0.61
N ALA A 37 -1.00 12.75 -0.71
CA ALA A 37 -2.29 12.49 -1.37
C ALA A 37 -2.75 11.03 -1.20
N TYR A 38 -1.83 10.06 -1.30
CA TYR A 38 -2.11 8.67 -0.95
C TYR A 38 -2.52 8.53 0.53
N GLY A 39 -1.84 9.26 1.43
CA GLY A 39 -2.18 9.34 2.85
C GLY A 39 -3.60 9.84 3.13
N VAL A 40 -4.01 10.95 2.50
CA VAL A 40 -5.39 11.48 2.62
C VAL A 40 -6.41 10.49 2.09
N THR A 41 -6.09 9.82 0.97
CA THR A 41 -6.95 8.80 0.37
C THR A 41 -7.13 7.62 1.32
N TYR A 42 -6.04 7.12 1.91
CA TYR A 42 -6.07 6.06 2.92
C TYR A 42 -6.90 6.47 4.14
N TRP A 43 -6.66 7.67 4.68
CA TRP A 43 -7.39 8.20 5.83
C TRP A 43 -8.90 8.35 5.55
N THR A 44 -9.26 8.71 4.31
CA THR A 44 -10.66 8.75 3.87
C THR A 44 -11.28 7.34 3.90
N LEU A 45 -10.55 6.33 3.44
CA LEU A 45 -10.99 4.93 3.49
C LEU A 45 -11.11 4.40 4.93
N GLU A 46 -10.26 4.83 5.87
CA GLU A 46 -10.37 4.47 7.29
C GLU A 46 -11.68 4.98 7.91
N LYS A 47 -12.21 6.09 7.41
CA LYS A 47 -13.53 6.61 7.78
C LYS A 47 -14.69 5.88 7.10
N GLN A 48 -14.41 4.77 6.41
CA GLN A 48 -15.40 3.98 5.66
C GLN A 48 -16.08 4.77 4.53
N LEU A 49 -15.39 5.79 4.02
CA LEU A 49 -15.84 6.58 2.89
C LEU A 49 -15.22 6.02 1.61
N LYS A 50 -16.06 5.66 0.64
CA LYS A 50 -15.61 5.10 -0.64
C LYS A 50 -14.91 6.17 -1.47
N VAL A 51 -13.86 5.76 -2.15
CA VAL A 51 -13.06 6.60 -3.06
C VAL A 51 -13.08 5.99 -4.44
N LYS A 52 -13.02 6.79 -5.50
CA LYS A 52 -12.70 6.28 -6.84
C LYS A 52 -11.27 6.64 -7.20
N TRP A 53 -10.47 5.64 -7.56
CA TRP A 53 -9.16 5.83 -8.17
C TRP A 53 -9.33 5.88 -9.69
N LEU A 54 -8.99 7.02 -10.29
CA LEU A 54 -9.20 7.32 -11.71
C LEU A 54 -7.91 7.02 -12.48
N LEU A 55 -7.70 5.74 -12.80
CA LEU A 55 -6.52 5.24 -13.50
C LEU A 55 -6.35 5.94 -14.85
N ASN A 56 -5.11 6.37 -15.13
CA ASN A 56 -4.71 7.13 -16.33
C ASN A 56 -5.44 8.45 -16.59
N TYR A 57 -6.29 8.91 -15.66
CA TYR A 57 -6.85 10.25 -15.69
C TYR A 57 -6.05 11.14 -14.73
N ARG A 58 -5.46 12.22 -15.27
CA ARG A 58 -4.67 13.20 -14.50
C ARG A 58 -3.67 12.55 -13.51
N GLY A 59 -2.87 11.63 -14.03
CA GLY A 59 -1.83 10.93 -13.26
C GLY A 59 -2.34 9.86 -12.30
N GLY A 60 -3.59 9.39 -12.44
CA GLY A 60 -4.18 8.44 -11.50
C GLY A 60 -4.86 9.14 -10.34
N SER A 61 -5.68 10.15 -10.61
CA SER A 61 -6.28 11.02 -9.59
C SER A 61 -7.28 10.28 -8.69
N PHE A 62 -7.57 10.86 -7.53
CA PHE A 62 -8.58 10.33 -6.61
C PHE A 62 -9.80 11.23 -6.60
N LEU A 63 -10.97 10.59 -6.64
CA LEU A 63 -12.26 11.25 -6.44
C LEU A 63 -12.80 10.84 -5.07
N LEU A 64 -12.73 11.78 -4.12
CA LEU A 64 -13.18 11.62 -2.75
C LEU A 64 -14.56 12.27 -2.58
N PRO A 65 -15.41 11.78 -1.65
CA PRO A 65 -16.63 12.49 -1.29
C PRO A 65 -16.29 13.86 -0.71
N ASP A 66 -17.15 14.85 -0.96
CA ASP A 66 -16.98 16.16 -0.35
C ASP A 66 -17.41 16.14 1.13
N ALA A 67 -16.44 16.35 2.01
CA ALA A 67 -16.64 16.55 3.44
C ALA A 67 -15.63 17.58 3.96
N GLU A 68 -16.07 18.45 4.88
CA GLU A 68 -15.23 19.53 5.43
C GLU A 68 -13.96 19.03 6.11
N ASP A 69 -14.01 17.85 6.74
CA ASP A 69 -12.85 17.25 7.39
C ASP A 69 -11.82 16.74 6.37
N ILE A 70 -12.23 16.16 5.24
CA ILE A 70 -11.34 15.78 4.13
C ILE A 70 -10.69 17.02 3.50
N GLN A 71 -11.46 18.08 3.24
CA GLN A 71 -10.91 19.33 2.70
C GLN A 71 -9.84 19.93 3.63
N ARG A 72 -10.11 19.92 4.94
CA ARG A 72 -9.16 20.39 5.95
C ARG A 72 -7.92 19.51 5.99
N GLU A 73 -8.07 18.20 5.90
CA GLU A 73 -6.94 17.27 5.89
C GLU A 73 -6.03 17.48 4.69
N CYS A 74 -6.61 17.70 3.50
CA CYS A 74 -5.84 18.09 2.32
C CYS A 74 -5.03 19.37 2.56
N GLN A 75 -5.63 20.39 3.17
CA GLN A 75 -4.95 21.65 3.49
C GLN A 75 -3.81 21.46 4.50
N ILE A 76 -4.06 20.71 5.59
CA ILE A 76 -3.07 20.43 6.63
C ILE A 76 -1.87 19.68 6.06
N ARG A 77 -2.11 18.68 5.21
CA ARG A 77 -1.06 17.85 4.61
C ARG A 77 -0.44 18.45 3.34
N GLY A 78 -0.89 19.63 2.91
CA GLY A 78 -0.37 20.31 1.73
C GLY A 78 -0.70 19.62 0.39
N VAL A 79 -1.82 18.88 0.35
CA VAL A 79 -2.33 18.17 -0.83
C VAL A 79 -3.21 19.13 -1.65
N SER A 80 -2.92 19.26 -2.94
CA SER A 80 -3.79 20.00 -3.86
C SER A 80 -5.09 19.24 -4.10
N TYR A 81 -6.21 19.95 -4.13
CA TYR A 81 -7.51 19.40 -4.50
C TYR A 81 -8.39 20.45 -5.19
N GLU A 82 -9.39 19.96 -5.91
CA GLU A 82 -10.41 20.75 -6.61
C GLU A 82 -11.79 20.33 -6.12
N LEU A 83 -12.67 21.28 -5.78
CA LEU A 83 -14.08 20.99 -5.54
C LEU A 83 -14.81 21.00 -6.87
N ILE A 84 -15.43 19.87 -7.22
CA ILE A 84 -16.18 19.70 -8.46
C ILE A 84 -17.63 19.33 -8.16
N SER A 85 -18.55 19.77 -9.01
CA SER A 85 -19.97 19.40 -8.89
C SER A 85 -20.21 17.95 -9.31
N ASN A 86 -21.31 17.36 -8.85
CA ASN A 86 -21.76 16.04 -9.34
C ASN A 86 -21.80 15.95 -10.88
N SER A 87 -22.31 17.00 -11.55
CA SER A 87 -22.38 17.01 -13.02
C SER A 87 -20.99 16.93 -13.64
N LYS A 88 -19.98 17.59 -13.04
CA LYS A 88 -18.62 17.54 -13.56
C LYS A 88 -17.95 16.20 -13.26
N ALA A 89 -18.21 15.62 -12.09
CA ALA A 89 -17.75 14.29 -11.75
C ALA A 89 -18.32 13.23 -12.71
N GLU A 90 -19.60 13.33 -13.06
CA GLU A 90 -20.23 12.42 -14.03
C GLU A 90 -19.61 12.57 -15.42
N GLU A 91 -19.38 13.79 -15.90
CA GLU A 91 -18.69 14.05 -17.17
C GLU A 91 -17.29 13.41 -17.22
N ILE A 92 -16.54 13.48 -16.11
CA ILE A 92 -15.22 12.84 -15.99
C ILE A 92 -15.35 11.31 -16.04
N LEU A 93 -16.34 10.74 -15.34
CA LEU A 93 -16.56 9.29 -15.30
C LEU A 93 -17.05 8.75 -16.66
N GLU A 94 -17.91 9.49 -17.36
CA GLU A 94 -18.32 9.17 -18.73
C GLU A 94 -17.10 9.16 -19.67
N LEU A 95 -16.23 10.17 -19.57
CA LEU A 95 -14.98 10.22 -20.34
C LEU A 95 -14.09 9.00 -20.07
N ILE A 96 -13.91 8.65 -18.79
CA ILE A 96 -13.09 7.49 -18.37
C ILE A 96 -13.70 6.18 -18.87
N SER A 97 -15.02 6.04 -18.86
CA SER A 97 -15.72 4.83 -19.29
C SER A 97 -15.72 4.61 -20.81
N SER A 98 -15.32 5.61 -21.59
CA SER A 98 -15.33 5.52 -23.05
C SER A 98 -14.37 4.43 -23.53
N PRO A 99 -14.83 3.45 -24.35
CA PRO A 99 -13.98 2.39 -24.88
C PRO A 99 -12.80 2.89 -25.73
N SER A 100 -12.85 4.14 -26.19
CA SER A 100 -11.76 4.76 -26.95
C SER A 100 -10.64 5.34 -26.07
N GLN A 101 -10.82 5.38 -24.75
CA GLN A 101 -9.85 5.91 -23.79
C GLN A 101 -9.21 4.76 -23.02
N ASN A 102 -7.90 4.84 -22.79
CA ASN A 102 -7.19 3.88 -21.94
C ASN A 102 -7.24 4.33 -20.47
N MET A 103 -8.44 4.41 -19.90
CA MET A 103 -8.68 4.88 -18.53
C MET A 103 -9.64 3.94 -17.80
N GLU A 104 -9.61 3.97 -16.47
CA GLU A 104 -10.52 3.16 -15.65
C GLU A 104 -10.82 3.84 -14.31
N ALA A 105 -12.04 3.66 -13.79
CA ALA A 105 -12.43 4.16 -12.47
C ALA A 105 -12.63 2.97 -11.52
N VAL A 106 -11.67 2.74 -10.62
CA VAL A 106 -11.70 1.66 -9.64
C VAL A 106 -12.27 2.18 -8.32
N VAL A 107 -13.28 1.51 -7.76
CA VAL A 107 -13.83 1.87 -6.46
C VAL A 107 -12.99 1.22 -5.35
N LEU A 108 -12.50 2.05 -4.43
CA LEU A 108 -11.81 1.65 -3.22
C LEU A 108 -12.78 1.76 -2.04
N GLU A 109 -12.97 0.66 -1.30
CA GLU A 109 -14.00 0.57 -0.27
C GLU A 109 -13.47 0.48 1.17
N LYS A 110 -12.26 -0.05 1.34
CA LYS A 110 -11.66 -0.31 2.66
C LYS A 110 -10.18 0.05 2.63
N ALA A 111 -9.70 0.65 3.72
CA ALA A 111 -8.27 0.82 3.96
C ALA A 111 -7.63 -0.54 4.29
N PRO A 112 -6.62 -1.00 3.53
CA PRO A 112 -5.95 -2.26 3.79
C PRO A 112 -5.10 -2.16 5.07
N LYS A 113 -5.07 -3.23 5.86
CA LYS A 113 -4.08 -3.36 6.94
C LYS A 113 -2.76 -3.87 6.34
N ILE A 114 -1.68 -3.10 6.53
CA ILE A 114 -0.42 -3.30 5.82
C ILE A 114 0.64 -3.88 6.76
N ALA A 115 1.32 -4.94 6.30
CA ALA A 115 2.54 -5.44 6.89
C ALA A 115 3.73 -5.13 5.97
N VAL A 116 4.84 -4.69 6.56
CA VAL A 116 6.14 -4.57 5.87
C VAL A 116 7.06 -5.63 6.44
N TYR A 117 7.55 -6.51 5.57
CA TYR A 117 8.54 -7.50 5.97
C TYR A 117 9.90 -6.84 6.06
N SER A 118 10.47 -6.78 7.27
CA SER A 118 11.78 -6.16 7.49
C SER A 118 12.43 -6.67 8.78
N PRO A 119 13.77 -6.89 8.80
CA PRO A 119 14.50 -7.28 9.99
C PRO A 119 14.31 -6.31 11.17
N LYS A 120 14.17 -6.86 12.38
CA LYS A 120 14.11 -6.07 13.61
C LYS A 120 15.44 -5.37 13.84
N GLY A 121 15.44 -4.04 13.81
CA GLY A 121 16.63 -3.21 14.07
C GLY A 121 17.04 -2.30 12.91
N ASN A 122 16.47 -2.52 11.71
CA ASN A 122 16.60 -1.58 10.61
C ASN A 122 16.00 -0.22 10.98
N LEU A 123 16.67 0.86 10.57
CA LEU A 123 16.14 2.21 10.80
C LEU A 123 15.14 2.53 9.68
N PRO A 124 14.10 3.35 9.95
CA PRO A 124 13.03 3.59 8.97
C PRO A 124 13.47 4.19 7.62
N TRP A 125 14.69 4.72 7.52
CA TRP A 125 15.28 5.25 6.27
C TRP A 125 16.13 4.23 5.51
N ASP A 126 16.39 3.07 6.11
CA ASP A 126 17.07 1.95 5.44
C ASP A 126 16.11 1.21 4.50
N ASP A 127 14.80 1.47 4.63
CA ASP A 127 13.75 0.90 3.79
C ASP A 127 12.86 2.00 3.19
N ALA A 128 12.81 2.01 1.85
CA ALA A 128 12.06 3.01 1.10
C ALA A 128 10.53 2.89 1.31
N VAL A 129 10.01 1.69 1.56
CA VAL A 129 8.59 1.45 1.83
C VAL A 129 8.22 2.05 3.17
N THR A 130 8.96 1.74 4.24
CA THR A 130 8.67 2.29 5.57
C THR A 130 8.79 3.81 5.59
N MET A 131 9.79 4.36 4.88
CA MET A 131 9.96 5.81 4.75
C MET A 131 8.77 6.46 4.05
N VAL A 132 8.31 5.91 2.93
CA VAL A 132 7.18 6.45 2.16
C VAL A 132 5.87 6.32 2.92
N LEU A 133 5.58 5.18 3.55
CA LEU A 133 4.37 4.98 4.35
C LEU A 133 4.36 5.91 5.55
N THR A 134 5.48 6.05 6.26
CA THR A 134 5.63 7.01 7.37
C THR A 134 5.42 8.44 6.89
N PHE A 135 6.03 8.82 5.76
CA PHE A 135 5.85 10.15 5.19
C PHE A 135 4.40 10.39 4.76
N ALA A 136 3.72 9.40 4.19
CA ALA A 136 2.31 9.50 3.81
C ALA A 136 1.37 9.48 5.03
N GLU A 137 1.88 9.14 6.23
CA GLU A 137 1.09 8.88 7.44
C GLU A 137 0.08 7.72 7.24
N ILE A 138 0.53 6.65 6.59
CA ILE A 138 -0.22 5.40 6.44
C ILE A 138 0.30 4.41 7.48
N PRO A 139 -0.55 3.87 8.38
CA PRO A 139 -0.13 2.92 9.38
C PRO A 139 0.28 1.58 8.76
N TYR A 140 1.34 0.99 9.31
CA TYR A 140 1.82 -0.34 8.96
C TYR A 140 2.46 -0.99 10.18
N ASP A 141 2.49 -2.33 10.19
CA ASP A 141 3.25 -3.09 11.16
C ASP A 141 4.48 -3.70 10.49
N VAL A 142 5.57 -3.85 11.24
CA VAL A 142 6.76 -4.59 10.78
C VAL A 142 6.64 -6.03 11.22
N VAL A 143 6.78 -6.95 10.27
CA VAL A 143 6.83 -8.40 10.50
C VAL A 143 8.14 -8.95 9.95
N TYR A 144 8.61 -10.08 10.48
CA TYR A 144 9.77 -10.77 9.93
C TYR A 144 9.56 -12.30 10.02
N ASP A 145 10.64 -13.07 9.91
CA ASP A 145 10.64 -14.54 9.89
C ASP A 145 9.78 -15.16 10.99
N GLU A 146 10.00 -14.75 12.24
CA GLU A 146 9.31 -15.31 13.40
C GLU A 146 7.79 -15.03 13.34
N GLU A 147 7.37 -13.81 12.99
CA GLU A 147 5.96 -13.47 12.87
C GLU A 147 5.28 -14.22 11.70
N VAL A 148 5.95 -14.32 10.55
CA VAL A 148 5.42 -15.00 9.36
C VAL A 148 5.25 -16.49 9.62
N LEU A 149 6.24 -17.14 10.24
CA LEU A 149 6.16 -18.56 10.58
C LEU A 149 5.06 -18.87 11.61
N ASN A 150 4.71 -17.89 12.45
CA ASN A 150 3.62 -17.97 13.43
C ASN A 150 2.27 -17.44 12.89
N ASP A 151 2.08 -17.42 11.57
CA ASP A 151 0.81 -17.09 10.91
C ASP A 151 0.29 -15.65 11.15
N ALA A 152 1.17 -14.71 11.52
CA ALA A 152 0.77 -13.33 11.74
C ALA A 152 0.18 -12.65 10.49
N LEU A 153 0.54 -13.12 9.29
CA LEU A 153 0.05 -12.59 8.01
C LEU A 153 -1.48 -12.67 7.85
N LEU A 154 -2.15 -13.58 8.56
CA LEU A 154 -3.61 -13.69 8.57
C LEU A 154 -4.31 -12.42 9.10
N LEU A 155 -3.57 -11.56 9.81
CA LEU A 155 -4.07 -10.31 10.36
C LEU A 155 -3.95 -9.12 9.39
N TYR A 156 -3.41 -9.32 8.19
CA TYR A 156 -3.07 -8.27 7.23
C TYR A 156 -3.74 -8.51 5.88
N ASP A 157 -4.05 -7.41 5.18
CA ASP A 157 -4.58 -7.46 3.83
C ASP A 157 -3.43 -7.45 2.81
N TRP A 158 -2.37 -6.66 3.06
CA TRP A 158 -1.24 -6.41 2.16
C TRP A 158 0.11 -6.68 2.84
N LEU A 159 1.04 -7.30 2.11
CA LEU A 159 2.42 -7.56 2.52
C LEU A 159 3.40 -6.89 1.56
N HIS A 160 4.30 -6.05 2.06
CA HIS A 160 5.41 -5.48 1.29
C HIS A 160 6.72 -6.21 1.60
N LEU A 161 7.45 -6.58 0.55
CA LEU A 161 8.78 -7.18 0.63
C LEU A 161 9.77 -6.28 -0.12
N HIS A 162 10.89 -5.93 0.52
CA HIS A 162 11.88 -5.04 -0.06
C HIS A 162 13.30 -5.49 0.32
N HIS A 163 14.14 -5.71 -0.69
CA HIS A 163 15.54 -6.14 -0.53
C HIS A 163 15.79 -7.47 0.20
N GLU A 164 14.80 -8.35 0.23
CA GLU A 164 14.94 -9.63 0.93
C GLU A 164 15.62 -10.72 0.11
N ASP A 165 16.26 -11.64 0.83
CA ASP A 165 16.90 -12.84 0.30
C ASP A 165 16.26 -14.11 0.89
N PHE A 166 15.30 -14.67 0.16
CA PHE A 166 14.67 -15.95 0.52
C PHE A 166 15.53 -17.18 0.18
N THR A 167 16.70 -17.02 -0.46
CA THR A 167 17.55 -18.17 -0.83
C THR A 167 18.42 -18.67 0.32
N GLY A 168 18.63 -17.84 1.35
CA GLY A 168 19.55 -18.13 2.45
C GLY A 168 21.04 -18.05 2.06
N GLN A 169 21.39 -17.37 0.96
CA GLN A 169 22.77 -17.19 0.51
C GLN A 169 23.45 -15.92 1.05
N TYR A 170 22.82 -15.24 2.01
CA TYR A 170 23.32 -14.01 2.64
C TYR A 170 23.55 -12.88 1.62
N GLY A 171 22.68 -12.80 0.61
CA GLY A 171 22.69 -11.76 -0.41
C GLY A 171 23.90 -11.77 -1.36
N LYS A 172 23.87 -10.87 -2.35
CA LYS A 172 24.93 -10.76 -3.39
C LYS A 172 26.24 -10.13 -2.88
N PHE A 173 26.33 -9.79 -1.60
CA PHE A 173 27.42 -9.01 -1.02
C PHE A 173 28.65 -9.83 -0.65
N TYR A 174 28.55 -11.16 -0.62
CA TYR A 174 29.66 -12.05 -0.24
C TYR A 174 30.98 -11.73 -0.96
N GLN A 175 30.96 -11.61 -2.29
CA GLN A 175 32.19 -11.42 -3.09
C GLN A 175 33.00 -10.18 -2.68
N ARG A 176 32.33 -9.09 -2.30
CA ARG A 176 32.97 -7.82 -1.96
C ARG A 176 33.13 -7.59 -0.46
N TYR A 177 32.26 -8.17 0.35
CA TYR A 177 32.12 -7.81 1.76
C TYR A 177 32.25 -8.99 2.73
N LYS A 178 32.66 -10.19 2.28
CA LYS A 178 32.87 -11.37 3.15
C LYS A 178 33.72 -11.14 4.41
N SER A 179 34.62 -10.15 4.39
CA SER A 179 35.50 -9.81 5.52
C SER A 179 35.04 -8.56 6.28
N ALA A 180 33.94 -7.93 5.88
CA ALA A 180 33.40 -6.77 6.56
C ALA A 180 32.70 -7.20 7.85
N ALA A 181 32.92 -6.45 8.93
CA ALA A 181 32.38 -6.79 10.25
C ALA A 181 30.85 -6.87 10.26
N TRP A 182 30.18 -5.95 9.57
CA TRP A 182 28.71 -5.94 9.45
C TRP A 182 28.19 -7.21 8.76
N TYR A 183 28.83 -7.65 7.68
CA TYR A 183 28.40 -8.82 6.92
C TYR A 183 28.59 -10.13 7.72
N ILE A 184 29.71 -10.24 8.44
CA ILE A 184 29.98 -11.39 9.32
C ILE A 184 28.93 -11.46 10.43
N GLU A 185 28.58 -10.31 11.01
CA GLU A 185 27.60 -10.23 12.09
C GLU A 185 26.18 -10.53 11.60
N GLU A 186 25.75 -9.99 10.45
CA GLU A 186 24.46 -10.32 9.81
C GLU A 186 24.32 -11.81 9.52
N LYS A 187 25.36 -12.43 8.95
CA LYS A 187 25.39 -13.88 8.71
C LYS A 187 25.20 -14.66 10.02
N LYS A 188 25.93 -14.29 11.06
CA LYS A 188 25.84 -14.94 12.38
C LYS A 188 24.45 -14.78 12.99
N GLN A 189 23.83 -13.61 12.83
CA GLN A 189 22.48 -13.35 13.34
C GLN A 189 21.43 -14.18 12.60
N ALA A 190 21.54 -14.30 11.27
CA ALA A 190 20.68 -15.17 10.47
C ALA A 190 20.81 -16.65 10.87
N GLU A 191 22.04 -17.16 11.02
CA GLU A 191 22.28 -18.55 11.48
C GLU A 191 21.73 -18.79 12.90
N ALA A 192 21.90 -17.82 13.81
CA ALA A 192 21.35 -17.90 15.16
C ALA A 192 19.82 -17.87 15.17
N LEU A 193 19.20 -17.06 14.31
CA LEU A 193 17.74 -16.98 14.17
C LEU A 193 17.18 -18.29 13.61
N ALA A 194 17.76 -18.84 12.55
CA ALA A 194 17.36 -20.13 11.99
C ALA A 194 17.42 -21.23 13.05
N THR A 195 18.51 -21.28 13.83
CA THR A 195 18.66 -22.23 14.94
C THR A 195 17.60 -22.01 16.02
N LYS A 196 17.31 -20.76 16.41
CA LYS A 196 16.27 -20.41 17.39
C LYS A 196 14.88 -20.89 16.93
N LEU A 197 14.61 -20.79 15.63
CA LEU A 197 13.34 -21.17 15.01
C LEU A 197 13.25 -22.68 14.71
N GLY A 198 14.31 -23.44 14.97
CA GLY A 198 14.33 -24.91 14.85
C GLY A 198 14.81 -25.45 13.50
N TYR A 199 15.45 -24.63 12.67
CA TYR A 199 16.00 -25.02 11.37
C TYR A 199 17.51 -25.27 11.43
N ALA A 200 18.01 -26.20 10.63
CA ALA A 200 19.44 -26.51 10.58
C ALA A 200 20.21 -25.54 9.67
N LYS A 201 19.56 -25.02 8.62
CA LYS A 201 20.11 -24.01 7.70
C LYS A 201 19.20 -22.79 7.56
N VAL A 202 19.82 -21.65 7.23
CA VAL A 202 19.09 -20.42 6.88
C VAL A 202 18.26 -20.61 5.61
N SER A 203 18.75 -21.37 4.62
CA SER A 203 17.97 -21.67 3.41
C SER A 203 16.70 -22.47 3.69
N GLU A 204 16.72 -23.38 4.67
CA GLU A 204 15.53 -24.13 5.11
C GLU A 204 14.51 -23.22 5.80
N GLU A 205 14.99 -22.35 6.70
CA GLU A 205 14.16 -21.36 7.39
C GLU A 205 13.51 -20.39 6.40
N LYS A 206 14.29 -19.81 5.48
CA LYS A 206 13.78 -18.90 4.46
C LYS A 206 12.83 -19.57 3.46
N LEU A 207 13.06 -20.84 3.11
CA LEU A 207 12.09 -21.62 2.33
C LEU A 207 10.77 -21.75 3.10
N ALA A 208 10.81 -22.06 4.40
CA ALA A 208 9.59 -22.16 5.20
C ALA A 208 8.82 -20.83 5.29
N VAL A 209 9.53 -19.70 5.41
CA VAL A 209 8.92 -18.36 5.33
C VAL A 209 8.30 -18.13 3.94
N ALA A 210 9.01 -18.47 2.87
CA ALA A 210 8.51 -18.30 1.50
C ALA A 210 7.23 -19.12 1.26
N LEU A 211 7.16 -20.35 1.79
CA LEU A 211 5.97 -21.20 1.74
C LEU A 211 4.78 -20.56 2.50
N LYS A 212 5.00 -19.98 3.68
CA LYS A 212 3.95 -19.26 4.42
C LYS A 212 3.43 -18.04 3.66
N ILE A 213 4.32 -17.27 3.04
CA ILE A 213 3.93 -16.12 2.20
C ILE A 213 3.17 -16.60 0.96
N ARG A 214 3.60 -17.67 0.30
CA ARG A 214 2.88 -18.30 -0.82
C ARG A 214 1.46 -18.66 -0.41
N ASP A 215 1.30 -19.32 0.73
CA ASP A 215 0.00 -19.76 1.23
C ASP A 215 -0.90 -18.56 1.58
N TYR A 216 -0.34 -17.48 2.12
CA TYR A 216 -1.02 -16.19 2.32
C TYR A 216 -1.53 -15.59 1.00
N VAL A 217 -0.71 -15.58 -0.05
CA VAL A 217 -1.10 -15.07 -1.38
C VAL A 217 -2.17 -15.96 -2.02
N ILE A 218 -2.04 -17.29 -1.94
CA ILE A 218 -3.07 -18.25 -2.39
C ILE A 218 -4.38 -18.03 -1.63
N GLY A 219 -4.31 -17.66 -0.36
CA GLY A 219 -5.46 -17.31 0.48
C GLY A 219 -6.14 -15.98 0.13
N GLY A 220 -5.64 -15.25 -0.86
CA GLY A 220 -6.19 -13.96 -1.31
C GLY A 220 -5.49 -12.73 -0.73
N GLY A 221 -4.40 -12.91 0.01
CA GLY A 221 -3.55 -11.82 0.47
C GLY A 221 -2.81 -11.17 -0.70
N PHE A 222 -2.63 -9.85 -0.65
CA PHE A 222 -1.85 -9.14 -1.66
C PHE A 222 -0.39 -9.03 -1.23
N MET A 223 0.52 -9.32 -2.15
CA MET A 223 1.96 -9.20 -1.93
C MET A 223 2.57 -8.24 -2.96
N PHE A 224 3.39 -7.32 -2.47
CA PHE A 224 4.18 -6.38 -3.26
C PHE A 224 5.66 -6.66 -3.00
N ALA A 225 6.29 -7.38 -3.93
CA ALA A 225 7.71 -7.68 -3.87
C ALA A 225 8.50 -6.78 -4.81
N MET A 226 9.61 -6.21 -4.30
CA MET A 226 10.45 -5.28 -5.05
C MET A 226 11.93 -5.66 -4.99
N CYS A 227 12.67 -5.21 -6.00
CA CYS A 227 14.11 -5.41 -6.14
C CYS A 227 14.48 -6.90 -6.11
N SER A 228 15.31 -7.35 -5.16
CA SER A 228 15.76 -8.74 -5.08
C SER A 228 14.70 -9.69 -4.52
N ALA A 229 13.68 -9.17 -3.81
CA ALA A 229 12.70 -10.01 -3.14
C ALA A 229 11.91 -10.87 -4.14
N THR A 230 11.60 -10.33 -5.32
CA THR A 230 10.86 -11.07 -6.37
C THR A 230 11.63 -12.30 -6.83
N ASP A 231 12.89 -12.12 -7.24
CA ASP A 231 13.71 -13.22 -7.75
C ASP A 231 14.06 -14.22 -6.64
N SER A 232 14.43 -13.75 -5.44
CA SER A 232 14.86 -14.62 -4.35
C SER A 232 13.70 -15.49 -3.84
N PHE A 233 12.50 -14.94 -3.82
CA PHE A 233 11.27 -15.65 -3.46
C PHE A 233 10.96 -16.78 -4.45
N ASP A 234 10.97 -16.48 -5.75
CA ASP A 234 10.73 -17.48 -6.79
C ASP A 234 11.79 -18.58 -6.80
N ILE A 235 13.07 -18.22 -6.59
CA ILE A 235 14.16 -19.20 -6.47
C ILE A 235 13.95 -20.12 -5.26
N ALA A 236 13.58 -19.56 -4.11
CA ALA A 236 13.32 -20.37 -2.91
C ALA A 236 12.22 -21.40 -3.17
N LEU A 237 11.08 -20.96 -3.73
CA LEU A 237 9.98 -21.87 -4.06
C LEU A 237 10.36 -22.91 -5.11
N ALA A 238 11.12 -22.54 -6.14
CA ALA A 238 11.58 -23.46 -7.18
C ALA A 238 12.59 -24.50 -6.65
N ALA A 239 13.30 -24.18 -5.57
CA ALA A 239 14.26 -25.05 -4.91
C ALA A 239 13.61 -25.93 -3.82
N GLU A 240 12.29 -25.98 -3.68
CA GLU A 240 11.63 -26.83 -2.69
C GLU A 240 12.06 -28.30 -2.84
N GLY A 241 12.68 -28.84 -1.78
CA GLY A 241 13.22 -30.21 -1.76
C GLY A 241 14.60 -30.40 -2.39
N VAL A 242 15.26 -29.32 -2.82
CA VAL A 242 16.63 -29.32 -3.38
C VAL A 242 17.51 -28.36 -2.60
N ASP A 243 18.67 -28.83 -2.14
CA ASP A 243 19.64 -27.97 -1.48
C ASP A 243 20.44 -27.16 -2.51
N ILE A 244 20.19 -25.85 -2.55
CA ILE A 244 20.90 -24.89 -3.42
C ILE A 244 22.04 -24.16 -2.70
N CYS A 245 22.30 -24.52 -1.43
CA CYS A 245 23.25 -23.88 -0.53
C CYS A 245 24.12 -24.95 0.15
N GLU A 246 24.99 -25.60 -0.65
CA GLU A 246 26.06 -26.49 -0.16
C GLU A 246 27.13 -25.76 0.67
#